data_AF-A0A853M8I3-F1
#
_entry.id   AF-A0A853M8I3-F1
#
_cell.length_a   1.000
_cell.length_b   1.000
_cell.length_c   1.000
_cell.angle_alpha   90.00
_cell.angle_beta   90.00
_cell.angle_gamma   90.00
#
_symmetry.space_group_name_H-M   'P 1'
#
loop_
_entity.id
_entity.type
_entity.pdbx_description
1 polymer ?
#
loop_
_entity_poly.entity_id
_entity_poly.type
_entity_poly.pdbx_seq_one_letter_code
_entity_poly.pdbx_strand_id
1 'polypeptide(L)'
;MDRKKLFYLEHGVEEYYVYDPDKISLEVSIRENNSFKEIENFTTWTSPRLKITFDMSQDELVIYYPDGSKFLSPVELSNYAEQERFLKEQETQRAERERLIKEQETQRAEREKLLKEQETQRAERERLIKEQETQRAERERLLKEQETQRAERERLLKEQETQRAERERFLKEQETQRAERERFLKEQETQRAERERLLKEQEQIKYQTLLSQLKAKGIDITALE
;
A
#
# COMPACT_ATOMS: atom_id res chain seq x y z
N MET A 1 -45.76 -44.09 -82.05
CA MET A 1 -46.48 -43.13 -81.19
C MET A 1 -46.93 -43.84 -79.94
N ASP A 2 -46.17 -43.71 -78.85
CA ASP A 2 -46.49 -44.35 -77.59
C ASP A 2 -47.82 -43.84 -77.04
N ARG A 3 -48.69 -44.77 -76.61
CA ARG A 3 -49.99 -44.50 -75.98
C ARG A 3 -49.90 -43.46 -74.85
N LYS A 4 -48.74 -43.38 -74.20
CA LYS A 4 -48.42 -42.43 -73.12
C LYS A 4 -48.23 -40.99 -73.62
N LYS A 5 -47.57 -40.78 -74.76
CA LYS A 5 -47.34 -39.45 -75.35
C LYS A 5 -48.67 -38.83 -75.81
N LEU A 6 -49.55 -39.62 -76.40
CA LEU A 6 -50.93 -39.21 -76.73
C LEU A 6 -51.75 -38.84 -75.48
N PHE A 7 -51.69 -39.66 -74.43
CA PHE A 7 -52.35 -39.37 -73.16
C PHE A 7 -51.93 -37.99 -72.60
N TYR A 8 -50.63 -37.71 -72.54
CA TYR A 8 -50.14 -36.42 -72.04
C TYR A 8 -50.55 -35.24 -72.92
N LEU A 9 -50.62 -35.43 -74.24
CA LEU A 9 -51.09 -34.41 -75.18
C LEU A 9 -52.55 -34.03 -74.91
N GLU A 10 -53.42 -35.02 -74.70
CA GLU A 10 -54.83 -34.81 -74.38
C GLU A 10 -55.03 -34.12 -73.01
N HIS A 11 -54.12 -34.36 -72.06
CA HIS A 11 -54.16 -33.78 -70.72
C HIS A 11 -53.46 -32.42 -70.61
N GLY A 12 -53.07 -31.83 -71.74
CA GLY A 12 -52.60 -30.44 -71.79
C GLY A 12 -51.13 -30.23 -71.46
N VAL A 13 -50.30 -31.29 -71.47
CA VAL A 13 -48.85 -31.15 -71.29
C VAL A 13 -48.25 -30.29 -72.40
N GLU A 14 -47.52 -29.25 -72.01
CA GLU A 14 -46.91 -28.29 -72.95
C GLU A 14 -45.52 -28.72 -73.42
N GLU A 15 -44.75 -29.37 -72.54
CA GLU A 15 -43.40 -29.86 -72.80
C GLU A 15 -43.28 -31.29 -72.27
N TYR A 16 -42.74 -32.20 -73.08
CA TYR A 16 -42.56 -33.61 -72.74
C TYR A 16 -41.11 -34.01 -72.99
N TYR A 17 -40.48 -34.58 -71.97
CA TYR A 17 -39.06 -34.92 -71.95
C TYR A 17 -38.89 -36.41 -71.67
N VAL A 18 -38.07 -37.10 -72.48
CA VAL A 18 -37.69 -38.49 -72.25
C VAL A 18 -36.18 -38.60 -72.28
N TYR A 19 -35.58 -39.02 -71.17
CA TYR A 19 -34.15 -39.25 -71.07
C TYR A 19 -33.88 -40.76 -70.99
N ASP A 20 -33.05 -41.26 -71.91
CA ASP A 20 -32.53 -42.63 -71.91
C ASP A 20 -31.09 -42.58 -71.34
N PRO A 21 -30.87 -43.00 -70.08
CA PRO A 21 -29.56 -42.93 -69.44
C PRO A 21 -28.56 -43.93 -70.01
N ASP A 22 -29.01 -45.03 -70.60
CA ASP A 22 -28.11 -46.04 -71.19
C ASP A 22 -27.52 -45.55 -72.52
N LYS A 23 -28.25 -44.70 -73.23
CA LYS A 23 -27.81 -44.07 -74.49
C LYS A 23 -27.35 -42.63 -74.35
N ILE A 24 -27.53 -42.03 -73.18
CA ILE A 24 -27.28 -40.61 -72.90
C ILE A 24 -27.96 -39.75 -73.98
N SER A 25 -29.26 -39.98 -74.18
CA SER A 25 -30.05 -39.25 -75.18
C SER A 25 -31.28 -38.64 -74.56
N LEU A 26 -31.52 -37.37 -74.87
CA LEU A 26 -32.71 -36.63 -74.44
C LEU A 26 -33.61 -36.37 -75.66
N GLU A 27 -34.85 -36.85 -75.59
CA GLU A 27 -35.90 -36.50 -76.53
C GLU A 27 -36.74 -35.37 -75.94
N VAL A 28 -36.86 -34.27 -76.68
CA VAL A 28 -37.65 -33.11 -76.30
C VAL A 28 -38.83 -32.99 -77.25
N SER A 29 -40.03 -32.86 -76.70
CA SER A 29 -41.26 -32.66 -77.47
C SER A 29 -42.05 -31.47 -76.95
N ILE A 30 -42.37 -30.52 -77.83
CA ILE A 30 -43.15 -29.32 -77.50
C ILE A 30 -44.50 -29.39 -78.17
N ARG A 31 -45.56 -28.99 -77.44
CA ARG A 31 -46.91 -28.95 -78.00
C ARG A 31 -47.04 -27.79 -78.99
N GLU A 32 -47.40 -28.11 -80.24
CA GLU A 32 -47.68 -27.16 -81.32
C GLU A 32 -48.94 -27.63 -82.08
N ASN A 33 -49.96 -26.76 -82.21
CA ASN A 33 -51.20 -27.04 -82.95
C ASN A 33 -51.87 -28.39 -82.62
N ASN A 34 -51.99 -28.70 -81.33
CA ASN A 34 -52.58 -29.94 -80.82
C ASN A 34 -51.83 -31.22 -81.25
N SER A 35 -50.53 -31.11 -81.53
CA SER A 35 -49.60 -32.21 -81.77
C SER A 35 -48.31 -31.99 -80.98
N PHE A 36 -47.53 -33.04 -80.74
CA PHE A 36 -46.17 -32.88 -80.21
C PHE A 36 -45.19 -32.79 -81.36
N LYS A 37 -44.40 -31.72 -81.37
CA LYS A 37 -43.27 -31.52 -82.26
C LYS A 37 -41.99 -31.89 -81.55
N GLU A 38 -41.26 -32.84 -82.13
CA GLU A 38 -39.94 -33.24 -81.63
C GLU A 38 -38.90 -32.19 -82.00
N ILE A 39 -38.04 -31.87 -81.05
CA ILE A 39 -36.89 -31.00 -81.25
C ILE A 39 -35.68 -31.92 -81.43
N GLU A 40 -35.04 -31.83 -82.59
CA GLU A 40 -33.87 -32.62 -82.95
C GLU A 40 -32.60 -31.77 -82.94
N ASN A 41 -31.43 -32.43 -82.88
CA ASN A 41 -30.11 -31.83 -83.07
C ASN A 41 -29.78 -30.65 -82.14
N PHE A 42 -29.92 -30.84 -80.83
CA PHE A 42 -29.44 -29.89 -79.83
C PHE A 42 -28.36 -30.52 -78.94
N THR A 43 -27.37 -29.73 -78.57
CA THR A 43 -26.37 -30.10 -77.53
C THR A 43 -26.80 -29.57 -76.17
N THR A 44 -27.49 -28.43 -76.17
CA THR A 44 -28.01 -27.77 -74.99
C THR A 44 -29.43 -27.29 -75.29
N TRP A 45 -30.36 -27.54 -74.38
CA TRP A 45 -31.78 -27.19 -74.52
C TRP A 45 -32.29 -26.44 -73.30
N THR A 46 -32.82 -25.24 -73.47
CA THR A 46 -33.47 -24.49 -72.38
C THR A 46 -34.98 -24.60 -72.51
N SER A 47 -35.63 -25.15 -71.48
CA SER A 47 -37.09 -25.23 -71.40
C SER A 47 -37.72 -23.82 -71.46
N PRO A 48 -38.59 -23.54 -72.44
CA PRO A 48 -39.30 -22.27 -72.52
C PRO A 48 -40.15 -21.95 -71.29
N ARG A 49 -40.72 -22.98 -70.63
CA ARG A 49 -41.60 -22.83 -69.46
C ARG A 49 -40.85 -22.81 -68.14
N LEU A 50 -39.95 -23.77 -67.93
CA LEU A 50 -39.24 -23.95 -66.66
C LEU A 50 -37.99 -23.06 -66.57
N LYS A 51 -37.48 -22.56 -67.70
CA LYS A 51 -36.23 -21.80 -67.79
C LYS A 51 -34.99 -22.54 -67.30
N ILE A 52 -35.11 -23.85 -67.07
CA ILE A 52 -33.98 -24.73 -66.78
C ILE A 52 -33.32 -25.16 -68.08
N THR A 53 -32.03 -25.42 -68.01
CA THR A 53 -31.21 -25.81 -69.16
C THR A 53 -30.77 -27.24 -69.01
N PHE A 54 -31.03 -28.08 -70.01
CA PHE A 54 -30.56 -29.44 -70.16
C PHE A 54 -29.31 -29.41 -71.03
N ASP A 55 -28.19 -29.84 -70.49
CA ASP A 55 -26.91 -29.90 -71.19
C ASP A 55 -26.54 -31.37 -71.40
N MET A 56 -26.37 -31.72 -72.67
CA MET A 56 -26.00 -33.05 -73.17
C MET A 56 -24.58 -33.06 -73.74
N SER A 57 -23.77 -32.03 -73.47
CA SER A 57 -22.38 -31.93 -73.93
C SER A 57 -21.42 -32.87 -73.19
N GLN A 58 -21.81 -33.34 -72.01
CA GLN A 58 -21.04 -34.24 -71.16
C GLN A 58 -21.54 -35.68 -71.30
N ASP A 59 -20.82 -36.65 -70.73
CA ASP A 59 -21.21 -38.07 -70.68
C ASP A 59 -22.38 -38.35 -69.72
N GLU A 60 -23.13 -37.32 -69.31
CA GLU A 60 -24.34 -37.39 -68.49
C GLU A 60 -25.27 -36.20 -68.80
N LEU A 61 -26.57 -36.36 -68.58
CA LEU A 61 -27.49 -35.23 -68.59
C LEU A 61 -27.22 -34.32 -67.38
N VAL A 62 -26.81 -33.09 -67.64
CA VAL A 62 -26.66 -32.06 -66.62
C VAL A 62 -27.80 -31.05 -66.74
N ILE A 63 -28.48 -30.76 -65.63
CA ILE A 63 -29.54 -29.75 -65.60
C ILE A 63 -29.04 -28.53 -64.84
N TYR A 64 -29.30 -27.34 -65.38
CA TYR A 64 -29.00 -26.06 -64.74
C TYR A 64 -30.29 -25.28 -64.41
N TYR A 65 -30.31 -24.67 -63.24
CA TYR A 65 -31.33 -23.71 -62.82
C TYR A 65 -31.28 -22.43 -63.67
N PRO A 66 -32.32 -21.59 -63.65
CA PRO A 66 -32.33 -20.32 -64.39
C PRO A 66 -31.23 -19.35 -63.95
N ASP A 67 -30.67 -19.51 -62.75
CA ASP A 67 -29.53 -18.75 -62.23
C ASP A 67 -28.16 -19.29 -62.68
N GLY A 68 -28.15 -20.38 -63.46
CA GLY A 68 -26.95 -21.05 -63.96
C GLY A 68 -26.33 -22.07 -63.01
N SER A 69 -26.91 -22.32 -61.82
CA SER A 69 -26.42 -23.35 -60.91
C SER A 69 -26.81 -24.77 -61.36
N LYS A 70 -25.93 -25.76 -61.18
CA LYS A 70 -26.20 -27.17 -61.52
C LYS A 70 -27.21 -27.75 -60.53
N PHE A 71 -28.15 -28.55 -61.02
CA PHE A 71 -29.01 -29.40 -60.20
C PHE A 71 -28.13 -30.46 -59.54
N LEU A 72 -28.03 -30.37 -58.22
CA LEU A 72 -27.32 -31.33 -57.39
C LEU A 72 -28.25 -32.52 -57.07
N SER A 73 -27.68 -33.72 -57.08
CA SER A 73 -28.34 -34.91 -56.57
C SER A 73 -28.59 -34.79 -55.05
N PRO A 74 -29.53 -35.56 -54.49
CA PRO A 74 -29.75 -35.59 -53.04
C PRO A 74 -28.48 -35.90 -52.22
N VAL A 75 -27.57 -36.71 -52.79
CA VAL A 75 -26.30 -37.06 -52.15
C VAL A 75 -25.35 -35.86 -52.15
N GLU A 76 -25.21 -35.15 -53.27
CA GLU A 76 -24.37 -33.94 -53.34
C GLU A 76 -24.89 -32.82 -52.44
N LEU A 77 -26.21 -32.63 -52.36
CA LEU A 77 -26.83 -31.67 -51.43
C LEU A 77 -26.53 -32.01 -49.97
N SER A 78 -26.61 -33.31 -49.61
CA SER A 78 -26.27 -33.77 -48.26
C SER A 78 -24.81 -33.48 -47.93
N ASN A 79 -23.90 -33.83 -48.85
CA ASN A 79 -22.46 -33.60 -48.66
C ASN A 79 -22.13 -32.11 -48.49
N TYR A 80 -22.75 -31.24 -49.30
CA TYR A 80 -22.58 -29.79 -49.17
C TYR A 80 -23.06 -29.27 -47.82
N ALA A 81 -24.26 -29.70 -47.40
CA ALA A 81 -24.82 -29.31 -46.10
C ALA A 81 -23.97 -29.80 -44.91
N GLU A 82 -23.41 -31.01 -44.98
CA GLU A 82 -22.49 -31.54 -43.97
C GLU A 82 -21.18 -30.75 -43.94
N GLN A 83 -20.63 -30.41 -45.10
CA GLN A 83 -19.41 -29.63 -45.20
C GLN A 83 -19.59 -28.21 -44.63
N GLU A 84 -20.71 -27.54 -44.94
CA GLU A 84 -21.03 -26.23 -44.35
C GLU A 84 -21.19 -26.30 -42.84
N ARG A 85 -21.85 -27.34 -42.32
CA ARG A 85 -21.97 -27.56 -40.87
C ARG A 85 -20.61 -27.75 -40.21
N PHE A 86 -19.75 -28.57 -40.81
CA PHE A 86 -18.40 -28.81 -40.31
C PHE A 86 -17.56 -27.53 -40.28
N LEU A 87 -17.60 -26.72 -41.34
CA LEU A 87 -16.90 -25.44 -41.40
C LEU A 87 -17.40 -24.46 -40.34
N LYS A 88 -18.73 -24.37 -40.18
CA LYS A 88 -19.34 -23.52 -39.14
C LYS A 88 -18.94 -23.97 -37.74
N GLU A 89 -18.96 -25.27 -37.47
CA GLU A 89 -18.52 -25.81 -36.19
C GLU A 89 -17.04 -25.50 -35.93
N GLN A 90 -16.17 -25.67 -36.93
CA GLN A 90 -14.76 -25.34 -36.82
C GLN A 90 -14.55 -23.84 -36.53
N GLU A 91 -15.31 -22.97 -37.18
CA GLU A 91 -15.27 -21.52 -36.94
C GLU A 91 -15.71 -21.19 -35.50
N THR A 92 -16.80 -21.80 -35.02
CA THR A 92 -17.25 -21.60 -33.64
C THR A 92 -16.23 -22.07 -32.61
N GLN A 93 -15.58 -23.22 -32.83
CA GLN A 93 -14.51 -23.71 -31.94
C GLN A 93 -13.29 -22.79 -31.96
N ARG A 94 -12.93 -22.20 -33.11
CA ARG A 94 -11.84 -21.22 -33.19
C ARG A 94 -12.18 -19.96 -32.41
N ALA A 95 -13.39 -19.42 -32.58
CA ALA A 95 -13.86 -18.25 -31.86
C ALA A 95 -13.90 -18.49 -30.34
N GLU A 96 -14.32 -19.68 -29.90
CA GLU A 96 -14.32 -20.05 -28.48
C GLU A 96 -12.90 -20.14 -27.91
N ARG A 97 -11.97 -20.77 -28.63
CA ARG A 97 -10.55 -20.81 -28.22
C ARG A 97 -9.93 -19.43 -28.11
N GLU A 98 -10.22 -18.54 -29.06
CA GLU A 98 -9.72 -17.17 -29.03
C GLU A 98 -10.25 -16.40 -27.81
N ARG A 99 -11.55 -16.57 -27.49
CA ARG A 99 -12.15 -16.00 -26.27
C ARG A 99 -11.47 -16.52 -25.00
N LEU A 100 -11.23 -17.83 -24.92
CA LEU A 100 -10.56 -18.44 -23.76
C LEU A 100 -9.13 -17.91 -23.58
N ILE A 101 -8.36 -17.77 -24.68
CA ILE A 101 -7.01 -17.20 -24.64
C ILE A 101 -7.07 -15.76 -24.12
N LYS A 102 -7.96 -14.94 -24.67
CA LYS A 102 -8.12 -13.54 -24.25
C LYS A 102 -8.50 -13.44 -22.77
N GLU A 103 -9.42 -14.29 -22.30
CA GLU A 103 -9.78 -14.34 -20.88
C GLU A 103 -8.58 -14.73 -20.01
N GLN A 104 -7.82 -15.74 -20.41
CA GLN A 104 -6.62 -16.15 -19.68
C GLN A 104 -5.56 -15.05 -19.62
N GLU A 105 -5.36 -14.29 -20.71
CA GLU A 105 -4.46 -13.13 -20.74
C GLU A 105 -4.93 -12.03 -19.78
N THR A 106 -6.23 -11.72 -19.76
CA THR A 106 -6.78 -10.73 -18.83
C THR A 106 -6.60 -11.15 -17.37
N GLN A 107 -6.86 -12.42 -17.03
CA GLN A 107 -6.64 -12.94 -15.69
C GLN A 107 -5.16 -12.90 -15.28
N ARG A 108 -4.24 -13.18 -16.22
CA ARG A 108 -2.79 -13.05 -15.96
C ARG A 108 -2.39 -11.60 -15.69
N ALA A 109 -2.89 -10.66 -16.49
CA ALA A 109 -2.61 -9.24 -16.31
C ALA A 109 -3.16 -8.71 -14.97
N GLU A 110 -4.36 -9.14 -14.55
CA GLU A 110 -4.92 -8.79 -13.24
C GLU A 110 -4.10 -9.37 -12.08
N ARG A 111 -3.67 -10.65 -12.18
CA ARG A 111 -2.78 -11.26 -11.18
C ARG A 111 -1.45 -10.53 -11.08
N GLU A 112 -0.86 -10.13 -12.19
CA GLU A 112 0.39 -9.36 -12.19
C GLU A 112 0.23 -8.00 -11.49
N LYS A 113 -0.87 -7.29 -11.77
CA LYS A 113 -1.20 -6.02 -11.07
C LYS A 113 -1.35 -6.22 -9.57
N LEU A 114 -2.08 -7.26 -9.16
CA LEU A 114 -2.28 -7.58 -7.74
C LEU A 114 -0.96 -7.90 -7.04
N LEU A 115 -0.06 -8.64 -7.70
CA LEU A 115 1.27 -8.95 -7.14
C LEU A 115 2.11 -7.69 -6.96
N LYS A 116 2.14 -6.79 -7.96
CA LYS A 116 2.83 -5.51 -7.85
C LYS A 116 2.28 -4.66 -6.71
N GLU A 117 0.96 -4.60 -6.56
CA GLU A 117 0.33 -3.88 -5.46
C GLU A 117 0.73 -4.47 -4.09
N GLN A 118 0.69 -5.79 -3.93
CA GLN A 118 1.13 -6.43 -2.70
C GLN A 118 2.60 -6.16 -2.38
N GLU A 119 3.47 -6.15 -3.39
CA GLU A 119 4.89 -5.83 -3.22
C GLU A 119 5.08 -4.39 -2.73
N THR A 120 4.37 -3.43 -3.33
CA THR A 120 4.42 -2.03 -2.90
C THR A 120 3.92 -1.84 -1.47
N GLN A 121 2.82 -2.51 -1.08
CA GLN A 121 2.30 -2.47 0.28
C GLN A 121 3.27 -3.09 1.29
N ARG A 122 3.97 -4.17 0.92
CA ARG A 122 5.01 -4.77 1.78
C ARG A 122 6.19 -3.82 1.96
N ALA A 123 6.67 -3.20 0.88
CA ALA A 123 7.76 -2.22 0.95
C ALA A 123 7.39 -1.00 1.80
N GLU A 124 6.15 -0.51 1.70
CA GLU A 124 5.65 0.59 2.53
C GLU A 124 5.57 0.20 4.02
N ARG A 125 5.04 -0.99 4.32
CA ARG A 125 5.00 -1.51 5.70
C ARG A 125 6.40 -1.66 6.29
N GLU A 126 7.35 -2.16 5.52
CA GLU A 126 8.74 -2.30 5.97
C GLU A 126 9.37 -0.93 6.27
N ARG A 127 9.13 0.08 5.42
CA ARG A 127 9.57 1.46 5.69
C ARG A 127 8.96 2.02 6.97
N LEU A 128 7.66 1.81 7.19
CA LEU A 128 6.97 2.27 8.39
C LEU A 128 7.53 1.62 9.66
N ILE A 129 7.80 0.31 9.62
CA ILE A 129 8.41 -0.41 10.75
C ILE A 129 9.79 0.18 11.07
N LYS A 130 10.63 0.36 10.04
CA LYS A 130 11.96 0.94 10.21
C LYS A 130 11.90 2.34 10.80
N GLU A 131 10.97 3.17 10.34
CA GLU A 131 10.75 4.51 10.89
C GLU A 131 10.34 4.44 12.38
N GLN A 132 9.38 3.57 12.73
CA GLN A 132 8.97 3.38 14.12
C GLN A 132 10.12 2.91 15.01
N GLU A 133 10.97 2.01 14.54
CA GLU A 133 12.16 1.57 15.27
C GLU A 133 13.14 2.73 15.50
N THR A 134 13.38 3.56 14.50
CA THR A 134 14.25 4.75 14.67
C THR A 134 13.67 5.74 15.67
N GLN A 135 12.36 6.01 15.63
CA GLN A 135 11.69 6.89 16.59
C GLN A 135 11.75 6.32 18.02
N ARG A 136 11.61 5.01 18.18
CA ARG A 136 11.74 4.35 19.49
C ARG A 136 13.17 4.47 20.03
N ALA A 137 14.18 4.22 19.20
CA ALA A 137 15.58 4.36 19.59
C ALA A 137 15.93 5.82 19.98
N GLU A 138 15.40 6.80 19.26
CA GLU A 138 15.58 8.22 19.60
C GLU A 138 14.91 8.59 20.93
N ARG A 139 13.67 8.13 21.16
CA ARG A 139 12.97 8.32 22.44
C ARG A 139 13.72 7.69 23.61
N GLU A 140 14.24 6.49 23.43
CA GLU A 140 15.04 5.81 24.45
C GLU A 140 16.31 6.60 24.80
N ARG A 141 17.02 7.12 23.79
CA ARG A 141 18.18 7.99 24.00
C ARG A 141 17.83 9.26 24.76
N LEU A 142 16.72 9.92 24.40
CA LEU A 142 16.26 11.13 25.08
C LEU A 142 15.89 10.85 26.55
N LEU A 143 15.23 9.73 26.83
CA LEU A 143 14.91 9.33 28.20
C LEU A 143 16.18 9.10 29.03
N LYS A 144 17.14 8.38 28.47
CA LYS A 144 18.43 8.15 29.14
C LYS A 144 19.17 9.46 29.41
N GLU A 145 19.16 10.39 28.47
CA GLU A 145 19.74 11.71 28.67
C GLU A 145 19.02 12.47 29.81
N GLN A 146 17.69 12.49 29.83
CA GLN A 146 16.92 13.11 30.91
C GLN A 146 17.22 12.50 32.27
N GLU A 147 17.37 11.18 32.36
CA GLU A 147 17.75 10.50 33.59
C GLU A 147 19.15 10.93 34.07
N THR A 148 20.13 11.02 33.16
CA THR A 148 21.47 11.49 33.51
C THR A 148 21.46 12.95 34.00
N GLN A 149 20.71 13.83 33.34
CA GLN A 149 20.57 15.22 33.76
C GLN A 149 19.89 15.34 35.14
N ARG A 150 18.88 14.51 35.42
CA ARG A 150 18.24 14.47 36.75
C ARG A 150 19.21 14.01 37.83
N ALA A 151 19.97 12.95 37.58
CA ALA A 151 20.97 12.46 38.51
C ALA A 151 22.07 13.50 38.78
N GLU A 152 22.51 14.24 37.76
CA GLU A 152 23.48 15.32 37.92
C GLU A 152 22.91 16.50 38.75
N ARG A 153 21.67 16.91 38.47
CA ARG A 153 20.98 17.94 39.27
C ARG A 153 20.83 17.53 40.73
N GLU A 154 20.48 16.29 40.99
CA GLU A 154 20.37 15.76 42.36
C GLU A 154 21.73 15.80 43.09
N ARG A 155 22.81 15.41 42.41
CA ARG A 155 24.17 15.50 42.97
C ARG A 155 24.56 16.95 43.29
N LEU A 156 24.29 17.89 42.37
CA LEU A 156 24.58 19.30 42.58
C LEU A 156 23.79 19.89 43.76
N LEU A 157 22.51 19.53 43.89
CA LEU A 157 21.69 19.95 45.03
C LEU A 157 22.27 19.44 46.35
N LYS A 158 22.66 18.16 46.39
CA LYS A 158 23.28 17.56 47.58
C LYS A 158 24.60 18.24 47.95
N GLU A 159 25.43 18.57 46.96
CA GLU A 159 26.67 19.32 47.19
C GLU A 159 26.40 20.74 47.72
N GLN A 160 25.38 21.42 47.18
CA GLN A 160 24.98 22.74 47.67
C GLN A 160 24.48 22.67 49.12
N GLU A 161 23.71 21.64 49.48
CA GLU A 161 23.26 21.41 50.86
C GLU A 161 24.45 21.16 51.80
N THR A 162 25.43 20.34 51.40
CA THR A 162 26.64 20.11 52.23
C THR A 162 27.44 21.39 52.41
N GLN A 163 27.63 22.19 51.35
CA GLN A 163 28.33 23.47 51.45
C GLN A 163 27.60 24.46 52.36
N ARG A 164 26.25 24.49 52.34
CA ARG A 164 25.46 25.34 53.25
C ARG A 164 25.62 24.90 54.70
N ALA A 165 25.57 23.59 54.97
CA ALA A 165 25.77 23.05 56.30
C ALA A 165 27.19 23.34 56.85
N GLU A 166 28.22 23.25 56.01
CA GLU A 166 29.59 23.62 56.39
C GLU A 166 29.72 25.11 56.69
N ARG A 167 29.13 25.98 55.86
CA ARG A 167 29.10 27.44 56.12
C ARG A 167 28.41 27.78 57.43
N GLU A 168 27.28 27.13 57.71
CA GLU A 168 26.55 27.32 58.97
C GLU A 168 27.40 26.91 60.19
N ARG A 169 28.08 25.75 60.10
CA ARG A 169 29.00 25.29 61.15
C ARG A 169 30.15 26.27 61.36
N PHE A 170 30.76 26.76 60.28
CA PHE A 170 31.84 27.75 60.35
C PHE A 170 31.39 29.07 60.99
N LEU A 171 30.20 29.57 60.64
CA LEU A 171 29.64 30.77 61.25
C LEU A 171 29.39 30.57 62.76
N LYS A 172 28.84 29.42 63.15
CA LYS A 172 28.63 29.07 64.56
C LYS A 172 29.95 29.01 65.33
N GLU A 173 30.99 28.43 64.73
CA GLU A 173 32.33 28.40 65.33
C GLU A 173 32.89 29.82 65.52
N GLN A 174 32.78 30.69 64.51
CA GLN A 174 33.19 32.10 64.66
C GLN A 174 32.43 32.82 65.78
N GLU A 175 31.13 32.60 65.90
CA GLU A 175 30.33 33.19 66.99
C GLU A 175 30.82 32.71 68.36
N THR A 176 31.09 31.40 68.51
CA THR A 176 31.64 30.87 69.77
C THR A 176 33.00 31.47 70.11
N GLN A 177 33.92 31.58 69.14
CA GLN A 177 35.23 32.21 69.34
C GLN A 177 35.11 33.69 69.71
N ARG A 178 34.17 34.43 69.11
CA ARG A 178 33.90 35.83 69.48
C ARG A 178 33.39 35.95 70.90
N ALA A 179 32.44 35.10 71.29
CA ALA A 179 31.91 35.06 72.66
C ALA A 179 33.00 34.72 73.70
N GLU A 180 33.90 33.78 73.39
CA GLU A 180 35.05 33.46 74.25
C GLU A 180 36.03 34.63 74.37
N ARG A 181 36.36 35.31 73.27
CA ARG A 181 37.21 36.52 73.29
C ARG A 181 36.58 37.63 74.12
N GLU A 182 35.28 37.85 73.99
CA GLU A 182 34.56 38.85 74.78
C GLU A 182 34.60 38.51 76.28
N ARG A 183 34.38 37.24 76.65
CA ARG A 183 34.53 36.77 78.03
C ARG A 183 35.94 36.98 78.57
N PHE A 184 36.96 36.64 77.78
CA PHE A 184 38.36 36.83 78.16
C PHE A 184 38.72 38.31 78.37
N LEU A 185 38.24 39.19 77.48
CA LEU A 185 38.42 40.64 77.63
C LEU A 185 37.76 41.15 78.91
N LYS A 186 36.52 40.72 79.17
CA LYS A 186 35.80 41.06 80.40
C LYS A 186 36.53 40.58 81.64
N GLU A 187 37.08 39.36 81.62
CA GLU A 187 37.90 38.84 82.72
C GLU A 187 39.16 39.69 82.95
N GLN A 188 39.89 40.05 81.88
CA GLN A 188 41.03 40.96 81.99
C GLN A 188 40.65 42.32 82.59
N GLU A 189 39.51 42.89 82.18
CA GLU A 189 39.02 44.13 82.76
C GLU A 189 38.72 43.98 84.25
N THR A 190 38.07 42.89 84.66
CA THR A 190 37.82 42.62 86.09
C THR A 190 39.12 42.47 86.89
N GLN A 191 40.11 41.74 86.38
CA GLN A 191 41.42 41.60 87.02
C GLN A 191 42.17 42.94 87.12
N ARG A 192 42.08 43.79 86.09
CA ARG A 192 42.66 45.15 86.12
C ARG A 192 41.99 46.01 87.17
N ALA A 193 40.66 45.98 87.24
CA ALA A 193 39.90 46.71 88.24
C ALA A 193 40.22 46.24 89.68
N GLU A 194 40.38 44.92 89.90
CA GLU A 194 40.82 44.36 91.17
C GLU A 194 42.25 44.77 91.54
N ARG A 195 43.19 44.73 90.59
CA ARG A 195 44.56 45.23 90.80
C ARG A 195 44.57 46.70 91.16
N GLU A 196 43.77 47.52 90.47
CA GLU A 196 43.66 48.95 90.78
C GLU A 196 43.07 49.17 92.18
N ARG A 197 42.06 48.40 92.58
CA ARG A 197 41.51 48.43 93.95
C ARG A 197 42.55 48.03 95.00
N LEU A 198 43.28 46.94 94.78
CA LEU A 198 44.37 46.51 95.67
C LEU A 198 45.49 47.55 95.75
N LEU A 199 45.82 48.20 94.64
CA LEU A 199 46.80 49.29 94.61
C LEU A 199 46.33 50.47 95.48
N LYS A 200 45.07 50.89 95.31
CA LYS A 200 44.44 51.94 96.13
C LYS A 200 44.41 51.56 97.61
N GLU A 201 44.09 50.31 97.94
CA GLU A 201 44.10 49.82 99.32
C GLU A 201 45.52 49.83 99.90
N GLN A 202 46.55 49.39 99.15
CA GLN A 202 47.94 49.51 99.58
C GLN A 202 48.37 50.96 99.78
N GLU A 203 48.00 51.86 98.88
CA GLU A 203 48.24 53.29 99.02
C GLU A 203 47.55 53.86 100.27
N GLN A 204 46.31 53.46 100.52
CA GLN A 204 45.56 53.86 101.72
C GLN A 204 46.22 53.34 103.01
N ILE A 205 46.68 52.08 103.03
CA ILE A 205 47.42 51.51 104.15
C ILE A 205 48.75 52.27 104.37
N LYS A 206 49.49 52.57 103.29
CA LYS A 206 50.73 53.37 103.36
C LYS A 206 50.44 54.76 103.91
N TYR A 207 49.38 55.42 103.44
CA TYR A 207 48.93 56.73 103.93
C TYR A 207 48.58 56.68 105.43
N GLN A 208 47.78 55.71 105.87
CA GLN A 208 47.45 55.51 107.28
C GLN A 208 48.69 55.20 108.14
N THR A 209 49.65 54.44 107.61
CA THR A 209 50.93 54.16 108.28
C THR A 209 51.77 55.44 108.42
N LEU A 210 51.85 56.25 107.35
CA LEU A 210 52.56 57.53 107.36
C LEU A 210 51.95 58.51 108.37
N LEU A 211 50.62 58.65 108.38
CA LEU A 211 49.89 59.44 109.39
C LEU A 211 50.21 58.96 110.81
N SER A 212 50.22 57.64 111.04
CA SER A 212 50.57 57.07 112.34
C SER A 212 52.02 57.35 112.75
N GLN A 213 52.98 57.31 111.80
CA GLN A 213 54.39 57.65 112.04
C GLN A 213 54.60 59.15 112.30
N LEU A 214 53.85 60.02 111.61
CA LEU A 214 53.87 61.48 111.83
C LEU A 214 53.30 61.82 113.22
N LYS A 215 52.23 61.16 113.64
CA LYS A 215 51.64 61.28 114.98
C LYS A 215 52.60 60.80 116.08
N ALA A 216 53.32 59.69 115.86
CA ALA A 216 54.33 59.18 116.78
C ALA A 216 55.59 60.07 116.90
N LYS A 217 55.85 60.93 115.90
CA LYS A 217 56.94 61.93 115.91
C LYS A 217 56.51 63.31 116.42
N GLY A 218 55.27 63.47 116.90
CA GLY A 218 54.81 64.70 117.57
C GLY A 218 54.29 65.81 116.64
N ILE A 219 53.91 65.49 115.40
CA ILE A 219 53.30 66.44 114.45
C ILE A 219 51.79 66.20 114.42
N ASP A 220 51.00 67.20 114.84
CA ASP A 220 49.54 67.15 114.89
C ASP A 220 48.93 67.52 113.53
N ILE A 221 48.06 66.67 112.96
CA ILE A 221 47.66 66.70 111.53
C ILE A 221 46.16 66.92 111.33
N THR A 222 45.45 67.47 112.31
CA THR A 222 44.01 67.78 112.28
C THR A 222 43.62 68.95 111.35
N ALA A 223 44.42 69.25 110.30
CA ALA A 223 44.25 70.44 109.45
C ALA A 223 44.17 70.15 107.93
N LEU A 224 43.94 68.91 107.51
CA LEU A 224 43.77 68.55 106.09
C LEU A 224 42.58 67.58 105.94
N GLU A 225 41.37 68.12 106.04
CA GLU A 225 40.16 67.59 105.40
C GLU A 225 39.81 68.46 104.18
#